data_AF-A0A816PVQ5-F1
#
_entry.id   AF-A0A816PVQ5-F1
#
_cell.length_a   1.000
_cell.length_b   1.000
_cell.length_c   1.000
_cell.angle_alpha   90.00
_cell.angle_beta   90.00
_cell.angle_gamma   90.00
#
_symmetry.space_group_name_H-M   'P 1'
#
loop_
_entity.id
_entity.type
_entity.pdbx_description
1 polymer ?
#
loop_
_entity_poly.entity_id
_entity_poly.type
_entity_poly.pdbx_seq_one_letter_code
_entity_poly.pdbx_strand_id
1 'polypeptide(L)'
;MAIARYITPLLWSIFDRATNCIRFSNGAIDVVHAIERYTQNGHLKPSALFVTLNMDNLTTIFSHEQTIAALKSLLSDQLKDQMIQGITVDTMIELVYIVLQNQFCVSNNKLYQQFKGGASGLPLTMLLAYINMFYGQHRDLVTSFVEKNELFGRYQDQALLTWHGSEDEFHTLFNTGIDTEHLMTMSVGSTVHFHDLEIGHNSKGVLESKVYYDRDIDTLPNVSDESIEKLPKQLHAVLYRAVRCCSDLEKFRWERSLINVSFLLSGLPPGSIDSIIQNFYVEFGLPTRSFSCVLQDDEYRQLRRNIIQDVDQQAELKKQRERQRHNTLFLPCPHFNDQETLATYKQRLKVWWKKYYGNEQQTKYIQIKWVKRTLIPIATSDILA
;
A
#
# COMPACT_ATOMS: atom_id res chain seq x y z
N MET A 1 -17.93 -14.98 -5.98
CA MET A 1 -16.57 -14.57 -6.42
C MET A 1 -16.55 -13.71 -7.69
N ALA A 2 -17.31 -14.04 -8.75
CA ALA A 2 -17.32 -13.26 -10.00
C ALA A 2 -17.81 -11.81 -9.80
N ILE A 3 -18.90 -11.62 -9.05
CA ILE A 3 -19.44 -10.29 -8.72
C ILE A 3 -18.38 -9.44 -8.01
N ALA A 4 -17.75 -9.97 -6.95
CA ALA A 4 -16.69 -9.27 -6.22
C ALA A 4 -15.54 -8.83 -7.16
N ARG A 5 -15.06 -9.72 -8.03
CA ARG A 5 -13.99 -9.39 -8.99
C ARG A 5 -14.39 -8.32 -9.99
N TYR A 6 -15.66 -8.26 -10.36
CA TYR A 6 -16.18 -7.25 -11.28
C TYR A 6 -16.37 -5.89 -10.61
N ILE A 7 -16.93 -5.85 -9.41
CA ILE A 7 -17.27 -4.60 -8.71
C ILE A 7 -16.05 -3.95 -8.04
N THR A 8 -15.06 -4.74 -7.61
CA THR A 8 -13.89 -4.20 -6.89
C THR A 8 -13.14 -3.13 -7.68
N PRO A 9 -12.73 -3.33 -8.94
CA PRO A 9 -11.99 -2.30 -9.69
C PRO A 9 -12.79 -1.01 -9.88
N LEU A 10 -14.12 -1.12 -10.06
CA LEU A 10 -15.01 0.03 -10.20
C LEU A 10 -15.01 0.86 -8.92
N LEU A 11 -15.31 0.22 -7.79
CA LEU A 11 -15.35 0.89 -6.49
C LEU A 11 -13.99 1.42 -6.06
N TRP A 12 -12.91 0.68 -6.36
CA TRP A 12 -11.54 1.09 -6.05
C TRP A 12 -11.20 2.41 -6.74
N SER A 13 -11.57 2.57 -8.02
CA SER A 13 -11.34 3.80 -8.76
C SER A 13 -12.07 5.02 -8.17
N ILE A 14 -13.25 4.82 -7.60
CA ILE A 14 -14.04 5.88 -6.96
C ILE A 14 -13.41 6.23 -5.61
N PHE A 15 -13.10 5.21 -4.82
CA PHE A 15 -12.48 5.37 -3.50
C PHE A 15 -11.11 6.04 -3.59
N ASP A 16 -10.27 5.64 -4.54
CA ASP A 16 -8.96 6.26 -4.75
C ASP A 16 -9.11 7.75 -5.11
N ARG A 17 -10.07 8.13 -5.97
CA ARG A 17 -10.33 9.55 -6.25
C ARG A 17 -10.74 10.33 -5.00
N ALA A 18 -11.59 9.73 -4.17
CA ALA A 18 -12.08 10.36 -2.95
C ALA A 18 -11.00 10.53 -1.87
N THR A 19 -10.03 9.62 -1.82
CA THR A 19 -9.05 9.53 -0.71
C THR A 19 -7.61 9.82 -1.12
N ASN A 20 -7.38 10.25 -2.37
CA ASN A 20 -6.03 10.47 -2.90
C ASN A 20 -5.19 11.47 -2.08
N CYS A 21 -5.83 12.44 -1.43
CA CYS A 21 -5.14 13.46 -0.63
C CYS A 21 -4.65 12.96 0.74
N ILE A 22 -5.16 11.83 1.22
CA ILE A 22 -4.89 11.28 2.57
C ILE A 22 -4.31 9.86 2.52
N ARG A 23 -3.95 9.37 1.33
CA ARG A 23 -3.44 8.01 1.14
C ARG A 23 -1.95 8.04 0.82
N PHE A 24 -1.18 7.35 1.64
CA PHE A 24 0.16 6.92 1.30
C PHE A 24 0.04 5.65 0.45
N SER A 25 0.67 5.66 -0.72
CA SER A 25 0.69 4.57 -1.69
C SER A 25 1.98 3.73 -1.61
N ASN A 26 3.08 4.31 -1.11
CA ASN A 26 4.40 3.69 -1.06
C ASN A 26 4.97 3.57 0.37
N GLY A 27 4.10 3.51 1.38
CA GLY A 27 4.48 3.35 2.78
C GLY A 27 5.38 4.48 3.27
N ALA A 28 6.53 4.10 3.85
CA ALA A 28 7.49 5.02 4.46
C ALA A 28 7.97 6.18 3.57
N ILE A 29 8.05 6.02 2.23
CA ILE A 29 8.47 7.15 1.37
C ILE A 29 7.45 8.27 1.40
N ASP A 30 6.19 7.93 1.16
CA ASP A 30 5.17 8.95 1.02
C ASP A 30 5.00 9.69 2.34
N VAL A 31 5.20 8.98 3.46
CA VAL A 31 5.29 9.56 4.81
C VAL A 31 6.43 10.56 4.91
N VAL A 32 7.66 10.15 4.60
CA VAL A 32 8.84 11.03 4.68
C VAL A 32 8.65 12.27 3.79
N HIS A 33 8.20 12.09 2.56
CA HIS A 33 7.93 13.22 1.65
C HIS A 33 6.82 14.13 2.15
N ALA A 34 5.75 13.57 2.71
CA ALA A 34 4.65 14.35 3.24
C ALA A 34 5.12 15.20 4.42
N ILE A 35 5.91 14.63 5.34
CA ILE A 35 6.45 15.38 6.47
C ILE A 35 7.49 16.40 6.03
N GLU A 36 8.36 16.09 5.07
CA GLU A 36 9.33 17.05 4.55
C GLU A 36 8.65 18.27 3.94
N ARG A 37 7.61 18.07 3.12
CA ARG A 37 6.79 19.16 2.57
C ARG A 37 6.08 19.91 3.68
N TYR A 38 5.57 19.21 4.68
CA TYR A 38 4.92 19.79 5.84
C TYR A 38 5.87 20.70 6.63
N THR A 39 7.11 20.26 6.85
CA THR A 39 8.19 21.06 7.47
C THR A 39 8.60 22.24 6.58
N GLN A 40 8.76 22.04 5.28
CA GLN A 40 9.14 23.11 4.33
C GLN A 40 8.10 24.23 4.27
N ASN A 41 6.83 23.90 4.45
CA ASN A 41 5.73 24.87 4.53
C ASN A 41 5.66 25.57 5.91
N GLY A 42 6.55 25.25 6.85
CA GLY A 42 6.58 25.84 8.19
C GLY A 42 5.47 25.32 9.11
N HIS A 43 4.82 24.21 8.78
CA HIS A 43 3.72 23.67 9.57
C HIS A 43 4.24 22.81 10.74
N LEU A 44 5.39 22.15 10.61
CA LEU A 44 5.95 21.34 11.70
C LEU A 44 6.59 22.25 12.78
N LYS A 45 5.99 22.27 13.97
CA LYS A 45 6.53 23.01 15.13
C LYS A 45 7.35 22.09 16.05
N PRO A 46 8.30 22.62 16.83
CA PRO A 46 9.04 21.83 17.84
C PRO A 46 8.19 21.23 18.95
N SER A 47 6.93 21.66 19.09
CA SER A 47 5.97 21.11 20.06
C SER A 47 4.97 20.14 19.43
N ALA A 48 5.11 19.83 18.14
CA ALA A 48 4.19 18.94 17.46
C ALA A 48 4.36 17.51 17.97
N LEU A 49 3.25 16.85 18.26
CA LEU A 49 3.20 15.43 18.50
C LEU A 49 2.99 14.72 17.18
N PHE A 50 3.61 13.56 17.03
CA PHE A 50 3.22 12.58 16.03
C PHE A 50 2.29 11.57 16.68
N VAL A 51 1.31 11.10 15.92
CA VAL A 51 0.42 10.03 16.34
C VAL A 51 0.37 8.98 15.25
N THR A 52 0.48 7.72 15.67
CA THR A 52 0.29 6.56 14.81
C THR A 52 -0.88 5.75 15.32
N LEU A 53 -1.73 5.33 14.38
CA LEU A 53 -2.89 4.49 14.63
C LEU A 53 -2.68 3.19 13.88
N ASN A 54 -2.67 2.08 14.59
CA ASN A 54 -2.60 0.75 14.00
C ASN A 54 -3.94 0.04 14.19
N MET A 55 -4.49 -0.47 13.11
CA MET A 55 -5.86 -0.98 13.06
C MET A 55 -5.85 -2.49 12.94
N ASP A 56 -6.13 -3.15 14.04
CA ASP A 56 -6.12 -4.60 14.08
C ASP A 56 -7.39 -5.17 13.43
N ASN A 57 -7.23 -6.29 12.73
CA ASN A 57 -8.34 -7.11 12.24
C ASN A 57 -9.32 -6.38 11.31
N LEU A 58 -8.87 -5.36 10.54
CA LEU A 58 -9.71 -4.54 9.65
C LEU A 58 -10.74 -5.31 8.82
N THR A 59 -10.40 -6.51 8.34
CA THR A 59 -11.27 -7.30 7.48
C THR A 59 -12.38 -8.04 8.22
N THR A 60 -12.29 -8.22 9.54
CA THR A 60 -13.25 -9.03 10.31
C THR A 60 -14.19 -8.19 11.18
N ILE A 61 -13.91 -6.89 11.31
CA ILE A 61 -14.52 -6.05 12.36
C ILE A 61 -15.71 -5.22 11.89
N PHE A 62 -15.87 -4.96 10.59
CA PHE A 62 -16.95 -4.10 10.12
C PHE A 62 -18.30 -4.83 10.10
N SER A 63 -19.38 -4.15 10.50
CA SER A 63 -20.73 -4.69 10.24
C SER A 63 -21.09 -4.49 8.77
N HIS A 64 -21.85 -5.44 8.21
CA HIS A 64 -22.31 -5.31 6.82
C HIS A 64 -23.20 -4.08 6.64
N GLU A 65 -24.05 -3.77 7.62
CA GLU A 65 -24.94 -2.60 7.58
C GLU A 65 -24.16 -1.28 7.57
N GLN A 66 -23.19 -1.11 8.48
CA GLN A 66 -22.33 0.08 8.53
C GLN A 66 -21.55 0.24 7.24
N THR A 67 -21.03 -0.86 6.70
CA THR A 67 -20.28 -0.85 5.44
C THR A 67 -21.14 -0.42 4.26
N ILE A 68 -22.39 -0.89 4.20
CA ILE A 68 -23.34 -0.48 3.16
C ILE A 68 -23.71 1.00 3.31
N ALA A 69 -23.89 1.50 4.54
CA ALA A 69 -24.14 2.92 4.79
C ALA A 69 -22.93 3.78 4.37
N ALA A 70 -21.71 3.38 4.72
CA ALA A 70 -20.48 4.05 4.32
C ALA A 70 -20.29 4.03 2.79
N LEU A 71 -20.59 2.91 2.14
CA LEU A 71 -20.56 2.80 0.68
C LEU A 71 -21.57 3.74 0.02
N LYS A 72 -22.80 3.82 0.56
CA LYS A 72 -23.79 4.79 0.09
C LYS A 72 -23.25 6.21 0.18
N SER A 73 -22.66 6.59 1.31
CA SER A 73 -22.06 7.93 1.49
C SER A 73 -20.96 8.21 0.46
N LEU A 74 -20.04 7.27 0.24
CA LEU A 74 -19.01 7.39 -0.80
C LEU A 74 -19.63 7.64 -2.19
N LEU A 75 -20.60 6.80 -2.58
CA LEU A 75 -21.17 6.86 -3.93
C LEU A 75 -21.99 8.14 -4.14
N SER A 76 -22.78 8.56 -3.15
CA SER A 76 -23.53 9.82 -3.21
C SER A 76 -22.61 11.03 -3.37
N ASP A 77 -21.51 11.07 -2.61
CA ASP A 77 -20.56 12.19 -2.66
C ASP A 77 -19.80 12.28 -3.98
N GLN A 78 -19.39 11.13 -4.51
CA GLN A 78 -18.49 11.09 -5.67
C GLN A 78 -19.22 11.06 -7.01
N LEU A 79 -20.46 10.57 -7.05
CA LEU A 79 -21.15 10.33 -8.32
C LEU A 79 -22.38 11.21 -8.54
N LYS A 80 -23.01 11.78 -7.51
CA LYS A 80 -24.20 12.64 -7.65
C LYS A 80 -25.21 12.07 -8.66
N ASP A 81 -25.56 10.79 -8.50
CA ASP A 81 -26.49 10.02 -9.35
C ASP A 81 -26.02 9.65 -10.78
N GLN A 82 -24.72 9.81 -11.09
CA GLN A 82 -24.16 9.36 -12.35
C GLN A 82 -23.97 7.83 -12.41
N MET A 83 -24.25 7.26 -13.58
CA MET A 83 -23.91 5.87 -13.88
C MET A 83 -22.42 5.72 -14.19
N ILE A 84 -21.80 4.63 -13.72
CA ILE A 84 -20.45 4.24 -14.14
C ILE A 84 -20.56 2.97 -14.97
N GLN A 85 -20.06 3.02 -16.20
CA GLN A 85 -20.09 1.87 -17.12
C GLN A 85 -21.50 1.27 -17.28
N GLY A 86 -22.54 2.12 -17.27
CA GLY A 86 -23.93 1.71 -17.38
C GLY A 86 -24.55 1.10 -16.11
N ILE A 87 -23.85 1.14 -14.97
CA ILE A 87 -24.33 0.64 -13.69
C ILE A 87 -24.74 1.81 -12.79
N THR A 88 -25.93 1.73 -12.20
CA THR A 88 -26.44 2.71 -11.23
C THR A 88 -25.82 2.49 -9.85
N VAL A 89 -25.86 3.54 -9.02
CA VAL A 89 -25.41 3.48 -7.61
C VAL A 89 -26.13 2.36 -6.86
N ASP A 90 -27.46 2.25 -7.01
CA ASP A 90 -28.27 1.22 -6.35
C ASP A 90 -27.84 -0.19 -6.74
N THR A 91 -27.60 -0.44 -8.02
CA THR A 91 -27.11 -1.75 -8.48
C THR A 91 -25.74 -2.07 -7.90
N MET A 92 -24.82 -1.09 -7.77
CA MET A 92 -23.53 -1.35 -7.13
C MET A 92 -23.70 -1.75 -5.66
N ILE A 93 -24.58 -1.07 -4.94
CA ILE A 93 -24.87 -1.36 -3.52
C ILE A 93 -25.48 -2.76 -3.38
N GLU A 94 -26.45 -3.11 -4.23
CA GLU A 94 -27.07 -4.43 -4.23
C GLU A 94 -26.06 -5.54 -4.52
N LEU A 95 -25.17 -5.34 -5.50
CA LEU A 95 -24.12 -6.31 -5.82
C LEU A 95 -23.16 -6.51 -4.64
N VAL A 96 -22.77 -5.44 -3.95
CA VAL A 96 -21.95 -5.54 -2.73
C VAL A 96 -22.71 -6.26 -1.62
N TYR A 97 -23.99 -5.93 -1.41
CA TYR A 97 -24.84 -6.57 -0.41
C TYR A 97 -24.95 -8.07 -0.66
N ILE A 98 -25.19 -8.50 -1.90
CA ILE A 98 -25.21 -9.92 -2.29
C ILE A 98 -23.88 -10.60 -1.94
N VAL A 99 -22.74 -9.95 -2.22
CA VAL A 99 -21.43 -10.52 -1.88
C VAL A 99 -21.25 -10.68 -0.37
N LEU A 100 -21.65 -9.67 0.43
CA LEU A 100 -21.55 -9.70 1.89
C LEU A 100 -22.45 -10.77 2.52
N GLN A 101 -23.70 -10.88 2.07
CA GLN A 101 -24.67 -11.86 2.59
C GLN A 101 -24.33 -13.31 2.21
N ASN A 102 -23.55 -13.53 1.14
CA ASN A 102 -23.25 -14.87 0.63
C ASN A 102 -21.79 -15.28 0.90
N GLN A 103 -21.26 -14.94 2.07
CA GLN A 103 -19.94 -15.39 2.51
C GLN A 103 -20.08 -16.60 3.42
N PHE A 104 -19.69 -17.76 2.89
CA PHE A 104 -19.72 -19.03 3.61
C PHE A 104 -18.32 -19.63 3.69
N CYS A 105 -17.99 -20.25 4.81
CA CYS A 105 -16.77 -21.04 4.99
C CYS A 105 -17.10 -22.41 5.57
N VAL A 106 -16.24 -23.38 5.30
CA VAL A 106 -16.35 -24.74 5.86
C VAL A 106 -15.24 -24.90 6.90
N SER A 107 -15.63 -25.29 8.11
CA SER A 107 -14.69 -25.60 9.19
C SER A 107 -15.24 -26.79 9.97
N ASN A 108 -14.39 -27.75 10.34
CA ASN A 108 -14.80 -28.94 11.09
C ASN A 108 -16.04 -29.66 10.52
N ASN A 109 -16.08 -29.83 9.18
CA ASN A 109 -17.20 -30.41 8.44
C ASN A 109 -18.56 -29.72 8.63
N LYS A 110 -18.56 -28.45 9.05
CA LYS A 110 -19.75 -27.61 9.19
C LYS A 110 -19.63 -26.39 8.27
N LEU A 111 -20.77 -25.99 7.72
CA LEU A 111 -20.90 -24.78 6.92
C LEU A 111 -21.27 -23.61 7.84
N TYR A 112 -20.50 -22.54 7.80
CA TYR A 112 -20.73 -21.32 8.57
C TYR A 112 -20.96 -20.16 7.61
N GLN A 113 -21.86 -19.26 7.98
CA GLN A 113 -22.06 -17.98 7.31
C GLN A 113 -21.37 -16.88 8.09
N GLN A 114 -20.59 -16.06 7.40
CA GLN A 114 -19.94 -14.90 7.99
C GLN A 114 -20.92 -13.71 7.97
N PHE A 115 -21.33 -13.25 9.15
CA PHE A 115 -22.26 -12.13 9.33
C PHE A 115 -21.55 -10.80 9.68
N LYS A 116 -20.23 -10.82 9.86
CA LYS A 116 -19.39 -9.66 10.21
C LYS A 116 -18.07 -9.71 9.47
N GLY A 117 -17.61 -8.56 8.99
CA GLY A 117 -16.42 -8.43 8.14
C GLY A 117 -16.60 -9.12 6.79
N GLY A 118 -15.48 -9.59 6.23
CA GLY A 118 -15.49 -10.49 5.08
C GLY A 118 -14.26 -11.38 5.00
N ALA A 119 -14.28 -12.30 4.05
CA ALA A 119 -13.18 -13.22 3.82
C ALA A 119 -11.94 -12.47 3.30
N SER A 120 -10.80 -12.62 3.96
CA SER A 120 -9.55 -11.90 3.64
C SER A 120 -9.01 -12.18 2.23
N GLY A 121 -9.36 -13.33 1.64
CA GLY A 121 -8.99 -13.69 0.26
C GLY A 121 -9.85 -13.03 -0.83
N LEU A 122 -10.88 -12.27 -0.48
CA LEU A 122 -11.72 -11.54 -1.43
C LEU A 122 -11.17 -10.11 -1.61
N PRO A 123 -10.79 -9.69 -2.83
CA PRO A 123 -10.29 -8.33 -3.08
C PRO A 123 -11.24 -7.21 -2.62
N LEU A 124 -12.55 -7.49 -2.64
CA LEU A 124 -13.56 -6.54 -2.21
C LEU A 124 -13.52 -6.28 -0.70
N THR A 125 -13.16 -7.27 0.12
CA THR A 125 -13.21 -7.15 1.59
C THR A 125 -12.34 -6.01 2.10
N MET A 126 -11.11 -5.91 1.59
CA MET A 126 -10.19 -4.86 2.03
C MET A 126 -10.67 -3.47 1.61
N LEU A 127 -11.20 -3.34 0.39
CA LEU A 127 -11.79 -2.09 -0.07
C LEU A 127 -12.95 -1.66 0.83
N LEU A 128 -13.85 -2.59 1.15
CA LEU A 128 -14.99 -2.30 2.01
C LEU A 128 -14.57 -1.91 3.42
N ALA A 129 -13.54 -2.55 3.99
CA ALA A 129 -12.96 -2.12 5.25
C ALA A 129 -12.44 -0.67 5.17
N TYR A 130 -11.76 -0.30 4.08
CA TYR A 130 -11.25 1.06 3.89
C TYR A 130 -12.37 2.09 3.73
N ILE A 131 -13.41 1.75 2.98
CA ILE A 131 -14.61 2.59 2.81
C ILE A 131 -15.30 2.79 4.16
N ASN A 132 -15.56 1.70 4.89
CA ASN A 132 -16.22 1.75 6.19
C ASN A 132 -15.45 2.61 7.19
N MET A 133 -14.13 2.46 7.22
CA MET A 133 -13.29 3.23 8.13
C MET A 133 -13.28 4.72 7.78
N PHE A 134 -13.08 5.07 6.51
CA PHE A 134 -13.02 6.49 6.14
C PHE A 134 -14.40 7.16 6.19
N TYR A 135 -15.40 6.61 5.52
CA TYR A 135 -16.73 7.22 5.41
C TYR A 135 -17.64 6.94 6.59
N GLY A 136 -17.45 5.82 7.29
CA GLY A 136 -18.28 5.43 8.43
C GLY A 136 -17.74 5.89 9.77
N GLN A 137 -16.43 6.14 9.91
CA GLN A 137 -15.83 6.38 11.23
C GLN A 137 -14.93 7.62 11.28
N HIS A 138 -14.09 7.88 10.27
CA HIS A 138 -12.99 8.85 10.42
C HIS A 138 -13.20 10.16 9.64
N ARG A 139 -14.26 10.30 8.85
CA ARG A 139 -14.43 11.44 7.95
C ARG A 139 -14.37 12.79 8.66
N ASP A 140 -15.13 12.94 9.74
CA ASP A 140 -15.23 14.20 10.46
C ASP A 140 -13.92 14.51 11.19
N LEU A 141 -13.30 13.48 11.78
CA LEU A 141 -12.00 13.59 12.43
C LEU A 141 -10.92 14.03 11.44
N VAL A 142 -10.83 13.38 10.28
CA VAL A 142 -9.88 13.75 9.21
C VAL A 142 -10.14 15.16 8.71
N THR A 143 -11.39 15.57 8.56
CA THR A 143 -11.75 16.94 8.15
C THR A 143 -11.24 17.95 9.18
N SER A 144 -11.43 17.67 10.47
CA SER A 144 -10.95 18.53 11.56
C SER A 144 -9.42 18.69 11.59
N PHE A 145 -8.68 17.64 11.21
CA PHE A 145 -7.23 17.69 11.08
C PHE A 145 -6.79 18.56 9.90
N VAL A 146 -7.43 18.38 8.75
CA VAL A 146 -7.16 19.18 7.55
C VAL A 146 -7.42 20.67 7.82
N GLU A 147 -8.52 21.01 8.51
CA GLU A 147 -8.84 22.39 8.89
C GLU A 147 -7.80 23.03 9.82
N LYS A 148 -7.15 22.22 10.66
CA LYS A 148 -6.07 22.65 11.56
C LYS A 148 -4.70 22.68 10.90
N ASN A 149 -4.63 22.41 9.60
CA ASN A 149 -3.38 22.18 8.86
C ASN A 149 -2.53 21.08 9.49
N GLU A 150 -3.14 20.05 10.07
CA GLU A 150 -2.41 18.87 10.52
C GLU A 150 -2.13 17.94 9.34
N LEU A 151 -0.97 17.29 9.35
CA LEU A 151 -0.71 16.19 8.44
C LEU A 151 -1.58 15.01 8.86
N PHE A 152 -2.25 14.37 7.91
CA PHE A 152 -2.89 13.07 8.09
C PHE A 152 -2.67 12.24 6.83
N GLY A 153 -2.27 10.98 7.01
CA GLY A 153 -2.31 10.03 5.92
C GLY A 153 -2.26 8.58 6.37
N ARG A 154 -2.62 7.69 5.45
CA ARG A 154 -2.82 6.27 5.74
C ARG A 154 -2.11 5.39 4.73
N TYR A 155 -1.43 4.35 5.22
CA TYR A 155 -0.97 3.23 4.42
C TYR A 155 -1.55 1.95 5.00
N GLN A 156 -2.33 1.22 4.19
CA GLN A 156 -2.95 -0.06 4.60
C GLN A 156 -3.72 0.02 5.93
N ASP A 157 -3.25 -0.64 6.97
CA ASP A 157 -3.81 -0.74 8.32
C ASP A 157 -3.19 0.24 9.32
N GLN A 158 -2.32 1.14 8.86
CA GLN A 158 -1.72 2.18 9.68
C GLN A 158 -2.08 3.59 9.19
N ALA A 159 -2.29 4.51 10.12
CA ALA A 159 -2.39 5.93 9.86
C ALA A 159 -1.33 6.71 10.66
N LEU A 160 -0.87 7.80 10.08
CA LEU A 160 0.04 8.76 10.69
C LEU A 160 -0.61 10.14 10.65
N LEU A 161 -0.46 10.88 11.74
CA LEU A 161 -0.86 12.27 11.80
C LEU A 161 0.09 13.10 12.67
N THR A 162 0.04 14.42 12.47
CA THR A 162 0.64 15.40 13.39
C THR A 162 -0.43 16.04 14.25
N TRP A 163 -0.05 16.50 15.43
CA TRP A 163 -0.93 17.19 16.34
C TRP A 163 -0.20 18.29 17.11
N HIS A 164 -0.72 19.51 17.07
CA HIS A 164 -0.14 20.65 17.78
C HIS A 164 -0.74 20.95 19.16
N GLY A 165 -1.81 20.25 19.55
CA GLY A 165 -2.40 20.37 20.89
C GLY A 165 -1.69 19.49 21.92
N SER A 166 -2.25 19.39 23.11
CA SER A 166 -1.75 18.45 24.12
C SER A 166 -2.14 17.01 23.81
N GLU A 167 -1.42 16.05 24.38
CA GLU A 167 -1.76 14.63 24.31
C GLU A 167 -3.16 14.35 24.90
N ASP A 168 -3.49 14.97 26.03
CA ASP A 168 -4.81 14.85 26.68
C ASP A 168 -5.95 15.37 25.79
N GLU A 169 -5.73 16.50 25.09
CA GLU A 169 -6.68 17.04 24.13
C GLU A 169 -6.89 16.07 22.96
N PHE A 170 -5.79 15.44 22.50
CA PHE A 170 -5.87 14.45 21.42
C PHE A 170 -6.68 13.23 21.85
N HIS A 171 -6.38 12.65 23.02
CA HIS A 171 -7.12 11.51 23.56
C HIS A 171 -8.61 11.83 23.72
N THR A 172 -8.94 13.03 24.20
CA THR A 172 -10.34 13.47 24.34
C THR A 172 -11.03 13.55 22.99
N LEU A 173 -10.38 14.14 21.97
CA LEU A 173 -10.92 14.23 20.61
C LEU A 173 -11.09 12.84 19.98
N PHE A 174 -10.11 11.97 20.16
CA PHE A 174 -10.12 10.62 19.59
C PHE A 174 -11.22 9.76 20.20
N ASN A 175 -11.32 9.75 21.54
CA ASN A 175 -12.32 8.93 22.26
C ASN A 175 -13.75 9.43 22.08
N THR A 176 -13.94 10.74 21.83
CA THR A 176 -15.27 11.29 21.52
C THR A 176 -15.65 11.11 20.05
N GLY A 177 -14.66 11.03 19.16
CA GLY A 177 -14.86 10.92 17.71
C GLY A 177 -14.97 9.50 17.18
N ILE A 178 -14.47 8.49 17.91
CA ILE A 178 -14.41 7.11 17.39
C ILE A 178 -14.82 6.07 18.45
N ASP A 179 -15.94 5.37 18.20
CA ASP A 179 -16.43 4.26 19.01
C ASP A 179 -15.66 2.95 18.71
N THR A 180 -14.34 2.96 18.95
CA THR A 180 -13.44 1.85 18.54
C THR A 180 -12.26 1.59 19.48
N GLU A 181 -12.33 1.94 20.77
CA GLU A 181 -11.22 1.74 21.73
C GLU A 181 -10.61 0.32 21.73
N HIS A 182 -11.36 -0.69 21.25
CA HIS A 182 -10.94 -2.09 21.22
C HIS A 182 -10.29 -2.55 19.90
N LEU A 183 -10.17 -1.67 18.90
CA LEU A 183 -9.81 -2.05 17.51
C LEU A 183 -8.61 -1.28 16.96
N MET A 184 -8.10 -0.31 17.73
CA MET A 184 -6.97 0.50 17.34
C MET A 184 -5.98 0.61 18.48
N THR A 185 -4.73 0.31 18.17
CA THR A 185 -3.60 0.68 19.03
C THR A 185 -3.07 2.03 18.59
N MET A 186 -2.76 2.88 19.56
CA MET A 186 -2.32 4.24 19.31
C MET A 186 -1.01 4.51 20.02
N SER A 187 -0.10 5.18 19.33
CA SER A 187 1.13 5.73 19.91
C SER A 187 1.19 7.22 19.62
N VAL A 188 1.38 8.01 20.68
CA VAL A 188 1.49 9.48 20.65
C VAL A 188 2.86 9.87 21.21
N GLY A 189 3.55 10.81 20.58
CA GLY A 189 4.77 11.36 21.15
C GLY A 189 5.55 12.25 20.19
N SER A 190 6.65 12.82 20.68
CA SER A 190 7.62 13.56 19.84
C SER A 190 8.39 12.65 18.89
N THR A 191 8.32 11.33 19.10
CA THR A 191 8.85 10.30 18.22
C THR A 191 7.90 9.11 18.20
N VAL A 192 7.60 8.59 17.01
CA VAL A 192 6.70 7.45 16.80
C VAL A 192 7.26 6.52 15.72
N HIS A 193 6.64 5.35 15.59
CA HIS A 193 6.99 4.33 14.60
C HIS A 193 5.87 4.14 13.60
N PHE A 194 6.19 4.17 12.31
CA PHE A 194 5.24 3.89 11.22
C PHE A 194 5.86 2.87 10.27
N HIS A 195 5.34 1.64 10.29
CA HIS A 195 6.01 0.47 9.72
C HIS A 195 7.49 0.38 10.11
N ASP A 196 8.37 0.58 9.14
CA ASP A 196 9.80 0.36 9.22
C ASP A 196 10.58 1.67 9.40
N LEU A 197 9.88 2.74 9.80
CA LEU A 197 10.36 4.09 9.95
C LEU A 197 10.13 4.61 11.38
N GLU A 198 11.19 5.12 12.00
CA GLU A 198 11.09 5.96 13.19
C GLU A 198 11.08 7.41 12.73
N ILE A 199 10.11 8.17 13.23
CA ILE A 199 9.84 9.55 12.84
C ILE A 199 9.83 10.41 14.10
N GLY A 200 10.55 11.51 14.06
CA GLY A 200 10.51 12.54 15.08
C GLY A 200 10.87 13.90 14.51
N HIS A 201 11.13 14.84 15.40
CA HIS A 201 11.70 16.13 15.05
C HIS A 201 12.75 16.54 16.07
N ASN A 202 13.73 17.34 15.64
CA ASN A 202 14.67 17.93 16.58
C ASN A 202 14.09 19.19 17.26
N SER A 203 14.88 19.80 18.14
CA SER A 203 14.52 21.03 18.87
C SER A 203 14.25 22.25 17.98
N LYS A 204 14.63 22.19 16.69
CA LYS A 204 14.36 23.23 15.69
C LYS A 204 13.10 22.94 14.86
N GLY A 205 12.36 21.87 15.16
CA GLY A 205 11.18 21.46 14.38
C GLY A 205 11.53 20.90 13.01
N VAL A 206 12.77 20.43 12.81
CA VAL A 206 13.19 19.76 11.57
C VAL A 206 12.95 18.27 11.72
N LEU A 207 12.37 17.65 10.70
CA LEU A 207 12.17 16.20 10.62
C LEU A 207 13.46 15.43 10.89
N GLU A 208 13.37 14.45 11.78
CA GLU A 208 14.37 13.43 11.96
C GLU A 208 13.74 12.07 11.69
N SER A 209 14.38 11.27 10.85
CA SER A 209 13.88 9.94 10.55
C SER A 209 15.02 8.94 10.38
N LYS A 210 14.76 7.69 10.76
CA LYS A 210 15.68 6.56 10.58
C LYS A 210 14.92 5.26 10.42
N VAL A 211 15.64 4.22 10.04
CA VAL A 211 15.10 2.87 9.98
C VAL A 211 14.70 2.42 11.39
N TYR A 212 13.46 1.94 11.54
CA TYR A 212 12.98 1.29 12.74
C TYR A 212 13.10 -0.23 12.61
N TYR A 213 13.53 -0.85 13.70
CA TYR A 213 13.69 -2.29 13.86
C TYR A 213 12.77 -2.72 14.99
N ASP A 214 11.70 -3.42 14.65
CA ASP A 214 10.89 -4.08 15.67
C ASP A 214 11.73 -5.21 16.28
N ARG A 215 11.84 -5.24 17.60
CA ARG A 215 12.72 -6.19 18.31
C ARG A 215 12.25 -7.64 18.17
N ASP A 216 10.97 -7.83 17.84
CA ASP A 216 10.34 -9.13 17.68
C ASP A 216 10.36 -9.61 16.22
N ILE A 217 10.82 -8.79 15.28
CA ILE A 217 10.90 -9.12 13.85
C ILE A 217 12.36 -9.03 13.41
N ASP A 218 12.94 -10.17 13.06
CA ASP A 218 14.27 -10.27 12.47
C ASP A 218 14.38 -9.46 11.17
N THR A 219 14.84 -8.20 11.26
CA THR A 219 14.66 -7.17 10.21
C THR A 219 15.93 -6.83 9.42
N LEU A 220 16.90 -7.73 9.40
CA LEU A 220 17.99 -7.87 8.42
C LEU A 220 18.09 -9.37 8.10
N PRO A 221 18.82 -9.85 7.07
CA PRO A 221 18.88 -11.28 6.82
C PRO A 221 19.39 -11.99 8.07
N ASN A 222 18.46 -12.52 8.86
CA ASN A 222 18.78 -13.51 9.84
C ASN A 222 19.33 -14.68 9.07
N VAL A 223 20.22 -15.42 9.73
CA VAL A 223 20.92 -16.62 9.25
C VAL A 223 19.90 -17.74 8.99
N SER A 224 18.89 -17.45 8.19
CA SER A 224 17.89 -18.34 7.65
C SER A 224 18.45 -18.93 6.38
N ASP A 225 17.95 -20.11 6.00
CA ASP A 225 18.36 -20.93 4.86
C ASP A 225 18.13 -20.27 3.47
N GLU A 226 18.22 -18.95 3.38
CA GLU A 226 18.19 -18.25 2.11
C GLU A 226 19.47 -18.55 1.33
N SER A 227 19.26 -18.96 0.07
CA SER A 227 20.36 -19.19 -0.87
C SER A 227 21.25 -17.94 -0.95
N ILE A 228 22.56 -18.11 -0.71
CA ILE A 228 23.60 -17.05 -0.81
C ILE A 228 23.45 -16.20 -2.08
N GLU A 229 22.95 -16.79 -3.17
CA GLU A 229 22.66 -16.13 -4.45
C GLU A 229 21.66 -14.95 -4.36
N LYS A 230 20.80 -14.90 -3.33
CA LYS A 230 19.80 -13.84 -3.13
C LYS A 230 20.33 -12.67 -2.30
N LEU A 231 21.37 -12.89 -1.49
CA LEU A 231 21.95 -11.89 -0.60
C LEU A 231 22.32 -10.58 -1.33
N PRO A 232 22.90 -10.59 -2.55
CA PRO A 232 23.22 -9.34 -3.25
C PRO A 232 22.00 -8.46 -3.54
N LYS A 233 20.86 -9.07 -3.90
CA LYS A 233 19.62 -8.33 -4.19
C LYS A 233 19.00 -7.78 -2.92
N GLN A 234 19.08 -8.54 -1.82
CA GLN A 234 18.61 -8.08 -0.52
C GLN A 234 19.46 -6.94 0.01
N LEU A 235 20.79 -7.03 -0.12
CA LEU A 235 21.70 -5.94 0.24
C LEU A 235 21.34 -4.65 -0.49
N HIS A 236 21.11 -4.74 -1.80
CA HIS A 236 20.63 -3.60 -2.59
C HIS A 236 19.29 -3.05 -2.06
N ALA A 237 18.32 -3.91 -1.78
CA ALA A 237 17.01 -3.50 -1.26
C ALA A 237 17.09 -2.83 0.13
N VAL A 238 17.92 -3.33 1.04
CA VAL A 238 18.07 -2.72 2.38
C VAL A 238 18.85 -1.41 2.33
N LEU A 239 19.81 -1.25 1.41
CA LEU A 239 20.48 0.04 1.18
C LEU A 239 19.48 1.06 0.63
N TYR A 240 18.64 0.64 -0.32
CA TYR A 240 17.56 1.48 -0.86
C TYR A 240 16.60 1.93 0.24
N ARG A 241 16.17 1.01 1.13
CA ARG A 241 15.38 1.31 2.33
C ARG A 241 16.09 2.29 3.27
N ALA A 242 17.36 2.05 3.60
CA ALA A 242 18.13 2.88 4.51
C ALA A 242 18.20 4.35 4.04
N VAL A 243 18.51 4.58 2.76
CA VAL A 243 18.56 5.95 2.23
C VAL A 243 17.19 6.63 2.25
N ARG A 244 16.11 5.89 2.00
CA ARG A 244 14.74 6.42 2.05
C ARG A 244 14.35 6.86 3.47
N CYS A 245 14.70 6.05 4.48
CA CYS A 245 14.27 6.27 5.85
C CYS A 245 15.16 7.27 6.60
N CYS A 246 16.46 7.32 6.32
CA CYS A 246 17.39 8.19 7.06
C CYS A 246 17.33 9.64 6.58
N SER A 247 17.00 10.57 7.50
CA SER A 247 16.93 12.01 7.20
C SER A 247 18.29 12.66 6.96
N ASP A 248 19.35 12.09 7.54
CA ASP A 248 20.71 12.62 7.47
C ASP A 248 21.76 11.50 7.33
N LEU A 249 22.97 11.93 7.00
CA LEU A 249 24.09 11.06 6.72
C LEU A 249 24.55 10.27 7.95
N GLU A 250 24.50 10.84 9.14
CA GLU A 250 24.96 10.15 10.35
C GLU A 250 24.05 8.96 10.67
N LYS A 251 22.72 9.18 10.59
CA LYS A 251 21.73 8.10 10.71
C LYS A 251 21.93 7.03 9.63
N PHE A 252 22.21 7.43 8.39
CA PHE A 252 22.52 6.49 7.31
C PHE A 252 23.84 5.74 7.51
N ARG A 253 24.89 6.37 8.02
CA ARG A 253 26.18 5.72 8.29
C ARG A 253 26.05 4.64 9.35
N TRP A 254 25.28 4.93 10.40
CA TRP A 254 24.96 3.95 11.44
C TRP A 254 24.24 2.73 10.83
N GLU A 255 23.18 3.00 10.08
CA GLU A 255 22.37 1.98 9.41
C GLU A 255 23.17 1.13 8.42
N ARG A 256 24.00 1.77 7.59
CA ARG A 256 24.90 1.10 6.65
C ARG A 256 25.88 0.17 7.37
N SER A 257 26.37 0.57 8.55
CA SER A 257 27.30 -0.23 9.34
C SER A 257 26.61 -1.48 9.88
N LEU A 258 25.37 -1.35 10.35
CA LEU A 258 24.54 -2.47 10.76
C LEU A 258 24.29 -3.44 9.59
N ILE A 259 23.86 -2.92 8.43
CA ILE A 259 23.68 -3.70 7.20
C ILE A 259 24.97 -4.46 6.85
N ASN A 260 26.12 -3.79 6.85
CA ASN A 260 27.40 -4.43 6.53
C ASN A 260 27.68 -5.61 7.47
N VAL A 261 27.56 -5.40 8.78
CA VAL A 261 27.78 -6.46 9.78
C VAL A 261 26.80 -7.62 9.58
N SER A 262 25.52 -7.35 9.34
CA SER A 262 24.53 -8.41 9.11
C SER A 262 24.87 -9.27 7.90
N PHE A 263 25.19 -8.68 6.75
CA PHE A 263 25.54 -9.45 5.55
C PHE A 263 26.88 -10.18 5.65
N LEU A 264 27.84 -9.65 6.43
CA LEU A 264 29.06 -10.37 6.78
C LEU A 264 28.74 -11.62 7.59
N LEU A 265 27.85 -11.51 8.59
CA LEU A 265 27.41 -12.64 9.42
C LEU A 265 26.58 -13.67 8.62
N SER A 266 25.86 -13.24 7.58
CA SER A 266 25.16 -14.12 6.63
C SER A 266 26.10 -14.80 5.61
N GLY A 267 27.41 -14.57 5.69
CA GLY A 267 28.42 -15.24 4.86
C GLY A 267 28.76 -14.56 3.54
N LEU A 268 28.33 -13.31 3.32
CA LEU A 268 28.72 -12.56 2.12
C LEU A 268 30.18 -12.04 2.29
N PRO A 269 31.09 -12.28 1.32
CA PRO A 269 32.46 -11.81 1.43
C PRO A 269 32.54 -10.27 1.51
N PRO A 270 33.45 -9.69 2.31
CA PRO A 270 33.60 -8.24 2.43
C PRO A 270 33.74 -7.51 1.09
N GLY A 271 34.59 -8.04 0.19
CA GLY A 271 34.78 -7.45 -1.15
C GLY A 271 33.52 -7.48 -2.02
N SER A 272 32.63 -8.45 -1.83
CA SER A 272 31.33 -8.50 -2.50
C SER A 272 30.38 -7.44 -1.96
N ILE A 273 30.30 -7.30 -0.62
CA ILE A 273 29.48 -6.26 0.03
C ILE A 273 29.93 -4.87 -0.46
N ASP A 274 31.23 -4.61 -0.41
CA ASP A 274 31.81 -3.34 -0.82
C ASP A 274 31.54 -3.05 -2.31
N SER A 275 31.70 -4.06 -3.18
CA SER A 275 31.37 -3.91 -4.60
C SER A 275 29.89 -3.61 -4.83
N ILE A 276 28.98 -4.23 -4.08
CA ILE A 276 27.54 -3.99 -4.20
C ILE A 276 27.19 -2.58 -3.73
N ILE A 277 27.73 -2.14 -2.60
CA ILE A 277 27.54 -0.77 -2.09
C ILE A 277 28.08 0.25 -3.10
N GLN A 278 29.25 0.00 -3.69
CA GLN A 278 29.83 0.91 -4.67
C GLN A 278 28.99 0.97 -5.95
N ASN A 279 28.49 -0.18 -6.42
CA ASN A 279 27.59 -0.22 -7.57
C ASN A 279 26.28 0.51 -7.28
N PHE A 280 25.74 0.38 -6.07
CA PHE A 280 24.55 1.11 -5.63
C PHE A 280 24.78 2.62 -5.68
N TYR A 281 25.92 3.13 -5.20
CA TYR A 281 26.24 4.56 -5.30
C TYR A 281 26.37 5.04 -6.75
N VAL A 282 27.02 4.25 -7.61
CA VAL A 282 27.18 4.58 -9.04
C VAL A 282 25.84 4.57 -9.77
N GLU A 283 24.97 3.60 -9.49
CA GLU A 283 23.62 3.50 -10.04
C GLU A 283 22.82 4.78 -9.80
N PHE A 284 22.96 5.37 -8.59
CA PHE A 284 22.30 6.62 -8.23
C PHE A 284 23.19 7.86 -8.42
N GLY A 285 24.14 7.81 -9.35
CA GLY A 285 24.83 8.98 -9.88
C GLY A 285 25.93 9.58 -9.00
N LEU A 286 26.46 8.82 -8.04
CA LEU A 286 27.68 9.19 -7.34
C LEU A 286 28.91 8.64 -8.08
N PRO A 287 30.05 9.36 -8.08
CA PRO A 287 31.24 8.91 -8.79
C PRO A 287 31.82 7.63 -8.16
N THR A 288 32.45 6.80 -9.00
CA THR A 288 33.21 5.65 -8.52
C THR A 288 34.36 6.14 -7.65
N ARG A 289 34.40 5.70 -6.38
CA ARG A 289 35.47 6.03 -5.45
C ARG A 289 36.19 4.77 -4.99
N SER A 290 37.43 4.95 -4.54
CA SER A 290 38.14 3.93 -3.78
C SER A 290 37.36 3.62 -2.49
N PHE A 291 37.39 2.36 -2.07
CA PHE A 291 36.65 1.79 -0.94
C PHE A 291 36.75 2.56 0.40
N SER A 292 37.74 3.44 0.55
CA SER A 292 37.99 4.23 1.76
C SER A 292 37.26 5.58 1.80
N CYS A 293 36.56 6.00 0.76
CA CYS A 293 36.01 7.34 0.73
C CYS A 293 34.70 7.43 1.50
N VAL A 294 34.74 8.17 2.61
CA VAL A 294 33.57 8.46 3.44
C VAL A 294 32.63 9.39 2.66
N LEU A 295 31.39 8.94 2.45
CA LEU A 295 30.31 9.74 1.84
C LEU A 295 30.15 11.05 2.61
N GLN A 296 30.11 12.19 1.91
CA GLN A 296 29.90 13.52 2.52
C GLN A 296 28.41 13.91 2.52
N ASP A 297 28.03 14.92 3.32
CA ASP A 297 26.63 15.32 3.49
C ASP A 297 25.95 15.69 2.16
N ASP A 298 26.61 16.48 1.32
CA ASP A 298 26.02 16.91 0.04
C ASP A 298 25.86 15.75 -0.94
N GLU A 299 26.76 14.76 -0.87
CA GLU A 299 26.67 13.54 -1.66
C GLU A 299 25.53 12.66 -1.20
N TYR A 300 25.33 12.53 0.12
CA TYR A 300 24.18 11.82 0.67
C TYR A 300 22.87 12.49 0.29
N ARG A 301 22.80 13.82 0.36
CA ARG A 301 21.63 14.58 -0.13
C ARG A 301 21.38 14.36 -1.61
N GLN A 302 22.42 14.25 -2.44
CA GLN A 302 22.29 13.91 -3.86
C GLN A 302 21.77 12.47 -4.05
N LEU A 303 22.41 11.50 -3.40
CA LEU A 303 22.01 10.09 -3.43
C LEU A 303 20.54 9.92 -3.05
N ARG A 304 20.14 10.54 -1.93
CA ARG A 304 18.77 10.48 -1.43
C ARG A 304 17.77 11.10 -2.40
N ARG A 305 18.08 12.26 -2.98
CA ARG A 305 17.23 12.87 -4.03
C ARG A 305 17.08 11.96 -5.25
N ASN A 306 18.15 11.33 -5.70
CA ASN A 306 18.12 10.47 -6.88
C ASN A 306 17.29 9.20 -6.63
N ILE A 307 17.42 8.58 -5.45
CA ILE A 307 16.59 7.43 -5.05
C ILE A 307 15.12 7.83 -4.96
N ILE A 308 14.82 8.96 -4.33
CA ILE A 308 13.46 9.49 -4.23
C ILE A 308 12.83 9.67 -5.64
N GLN A 309 13.58 10.25 -6.57
CA GLN A 309 13.12 10.45 -7.94
C GLN A 309 12.91 9.14 -8.70
N ASP A 310 13.78 8.14 -8.49
CA ASP A 310 13.60 6.81 -9.08
C ASP A 310 12.28 6.18 -8.60
N VAL A 311 11.95 6.25 -7.31
CA VAL A 311 10.66 5.74 -6.79
C VAL A 311 9.49 6.40 -7.51
N ASP A 312 9.49 7.73 -7.59
CA ASP A 312 8.40 8.48 -8.23
C ASP A 312 8.23 8.06 -9.70
N GLN A 313 9.35 7.83 -10.41
CA GLN A 313 9.34 7.32 -11.78
C GLN A 313 8.79 5.89 -11.87
N GLN A 314 9.20 4.98 -10.98
CA GLN A 314 8.68 3.61 -10.94
C GLN A 314 7.17 3.57 -10.64
N ALA A 315 6.71 4.44 -9.72
CA ALA A 315 5.30 4.56 -9.37
C ALA A 315 4.47 5.04 -10.57
N GLU A 316 4.96 6.02 -11.33
CA GLU A 316 4.28 6.51 -12.53
C GLU A 316 4.27 5.46 -13.65
N LEU A 317 5.39 4.75 -13.87
CA LEU A 317 5.45 3.64 -14.82
C LEU A 317 4.46 2.52 -14.46
N LYS A 318 4.31 2.22 -13.17
CA LYS A 318 3.31 1.26 -12.68
C LYS A 318 1.89 1.73 -12.97
N LYS A 319 1.57 2.99 -12.67
CA LYS A 319 0.26 3.60 -13.00
C LYS A 319 -0.03 3.55 -14.51
N GLN A 320 0.96 3.83 -15.35
CA GLN A 320 0.83 3.73 -16.81
C GLN A 320 0.55 2.29 -17.27
N ARG A 321 1.28 1.30 -16.71
CA ARG A 321 1.03 -0.12 -16.99
C ARG A 321 -0.36 -0.56 -16.54
N GLU A 322 -0.84 -0.05 -15.40
CA GLU A 322 -2.19 -0.34 -14.91
C GLU A 322 -3.25 0.30 -15.80
N ARG A 323 -3.10 1.55 -16.25
CA ARG A 323 -3.98 2.18 -17.24
C ARG A 323 -4.04 1.37 -18.53
N GLN A 324 -2.90 0.86 -19.01
CA GLN A 324 -2.87 -0.04 -20.17
C GLN A 324 -3.60 -1.37 -19.91
N ARG A 325 -3.51 -1.92 -18.69
CA ARG A 325 -4.26 -3.13 -18.30
C ARG A 325 -5.76 -2.90 -18.25
N HIS A 326 -6.25 -1.73 -17.84
CA HIS A 326 -7.69 -1.42 -17.85
C HIS A 326 -8.27 -1.40 -19.27
N ASN A 327 -7.45 -1.09 -20.27
CA ASN A 327 -7.79 -1.22 -21.69
C ASN A 327 -7.51 -2.62 -22.25
N THR A 328 -7.16 -3.60 -21.41
CA THR A 328 -6.83 -4.96 -21.83
C THR A 328 -7.77 -5.98 -21.21
N LEU A 329 -8.63 -6.61 -22.02
CA LEU A 329 -9.45 -7.73 -21.59
C LEU A 329 -8.60 -9.01 -21.54
N PHE A 330 -8.40 -9.55 -20.35
CA PHE A 330 -7.74 -10.84 -20.15
C PHE A 330 -8.79 -11.94 -20.18
N LEU A 331 -8.80 -12.74 -21.26
CA LEU A 331 -9.69 -13.89 -21.37
C LEU A 331 -8.93 -15.16 -20.97
N PRO A 332 -9.47 -15.96 -20.02
CA PRO A 332 -8.91 -17.26 -19.71
C PRO A 332 -8.97 -18.13 -20.97
N CYS A 333 -7.90 -18.86 -21.25
CA CYS A 333 -7.89 -19.83 -22.34
C CYS A 333 -8.99 -20.88 -22.09
N PRO A 334 -10.01 -21.02 -22.95
CA PRO A 334 -11.08 -22.00 -22.74
C PRO A 334 -10.51 -23.43 -22.78
N HIS A 335 -11.21 -24.37 -22.14
CA HIS A 335 -10.94 -25.79 -22.39
C HIS A 335 -11.28 -26.07 -23.84
N PHE A 336 -10.28 -26.45 -24.61
CA PHE A 336 -10.46 -26.98 -25.94
C PHE A 336 -10.85 -28.44 -25.83
N ASN A 337 -11.95 -28.81 -26.48
CA ASN A 337 -12.22 -30.20 -26.81
C ASN A 337 -11.26 -30.59 -27.95
N ASP A 338 -11.01 -31.88 -28.20
CA ASP A 338 -10.00 -32.37 -29.16
C ASP A 338 -10.12 -31.83 -30.60
N GLN A 339 -11.23 -31.16 -30.94
CA GLN A 339 -11.50 -30.58 -32.26
C GLN A 339 -11.30 -29.06 -32.36
N GLU A 340 -11.10 -28.33 -31.25
CA GLU A 340 -10.99 -26.87 -31.28
C GLU A 340 -9.57 -26.39 -30.94
N THR A 341 -8.97 -25.58 -31.80
CA THR A 341 -7.66 -24.97 -31.51
C THR A 341 -7.83 -23.55 -30.98
N LEU A 342 -6.82 -23.04 -30.27
CA LEU A 342 -6.76 -21.63 -29.86
C LEU A 342 -6.91 -20.66 -31.05
N ALA A 343 -6.43 -21.04 -32.23
CA ALA A 343 -6.59 -20.23 -33.43
C ALA A 343 -8.06 -20.15 -33.87
N THR A 344 -8.75 -21.30 -33.91
CA THR A 344 -10.18 -21.40 -34.28
C THR A 344 -11.06 -20.60 -33.30
N TYR A 345 -10.78 -20.72 -31.99
CA TYR A 345 -11.51 -19.97 -30.96
C TYR A 345 -11.24 -18.47 -31.05
N LYS A 346 -10.00 -18.04 -31.29
CA LYS A 346 -9.67 -16.62 -31.53
C LYS A 346 -10.47 -16.03 -32.70
N GLN A 347 -10.63 -16.79 -33.79
CA GLN A 347 -11.45 -16.37 -34.93
C GLN A 347 -12.93 -16.26 -34.57
N ARG A 348 -13.50 -17.27 -33.91
CA ARG A 348 -14.90 -17.24 -33.44
C ARG A 348 -15.15 -16.07 -32.50
N LEU A 349 -14.25 -15.84 -31.53
CA LEU A 349 -14.35 -14.71 -30.61
C LEU A 349 -14.33 -13.39 -31.37
N LYS A 350 -13.48 -13.19 -32.39
CA LYS A 350 -13.51 -11.97 -33.21
C LYS A 350 -14.87 -11.77 -33.91
N VAL A 351 -15.45 -12.85 -34.44
CA VAL A 351 -16.78 -12.81 -35.09
C VAL A 351 -17.86 -12.45 -34.07
N TRP A 352 -17.86 -13.09 -32.91
CA TRP A 352 -18.79 -12.78 -31.82
C TRP A 352 -18.60 -11.36 -31.30
N TRP A 353 -17.36 -10.94 -31.09
CA TRP A 353 -17.04 -9.60 -30.64
C TRP A 353 -17.58 -8.55 -31.60
N LYS A 354 -17.36 -8.72 -32.90
CA LYS A 354 -17.91 -7.84 -33.93
C LYS A 354 -19.44 -7.88 -33.98
N LYS A 355 -20.05 -9.07 -33.84
CA LYS A 355 -21.51 -9.26 -33.88
C LYS A 355 -22.22 -8.57 -32.70
N TYR A 356 -21.67 -8.71 -31.50
CA TYR A 356 -22.32 -8.27 -30.26
C TYR A 356 -21.86 -6.90 -29.78
N TYR A 357 -20.63 -6.48 -30.11
CA TYR A 357 -19.99 -5.27 -29.58
C TYR A 357 -19.40 -4.34 -30.66
N GLY A 358 -19.49 -4.72 -31.95
CA GLY A 358 -18.80 -4.02 -33.06
C GLY A 358 -19.35 -2.64 -33.43
N ASN A 359 -20.52 -2.25 -32.89
CA ASN A 359 -21.14 -0.94 -33.16
C ASN A 359 -20.86 0.11 -32.07
N GLU A 360 -20.22 -0.26 -30.96
CA GLU A 360 -19.92 0.69 -29.88
C GLU A 360 -18.56 1.35 -30.08
N GLN A 361 -18.53 2.69 -30.13
CA GLN A 361 -17.28 3.46 -30.21
C GLN A 361 -16.31 3.15 -29.05
N GLN A 362 -16.83 2.63 -27.93
CA GLN A 362 -16.08 2.32 -26.72
C GLN A 362 -15.19 1.07 -26.86
N THR A 363 -15.49 0.14 -27.77
CA THR A 363 -14.76 -1.14 -27.88
C THR A 363 -13.52 -1.08 -28.77
N LYS A 364 -13.33 0.03 -29.52
CA LYS A 364 -12.16 0.25 -30.40
C LYS A 364 -10.82 0.26 -29.67
N TYR A 365 -10.81 0.50 -28.36
CA TYR A 365 -9.59 0.67 -27.57
C TYR A 365 -9.26 -0.54 -26.68
N ILE A 366 -10.06 -1.62 -26.73
CA ILE A 366 -9.85 -2.80 -25.90
C ILE A 366 -8.88 -3.76 -26.59
N GLN A 367 -7.69 -3.96 -26.01
CA GLN A 367 -6.77 -5.03 -26.41
C GLN A 367 -7.19 -6.35 -25.77
N ILE A 368 -7.24 -7.45 -26.53
CA ILE A 368 -7.53 -8.78 -25.97
C ILE A 368 -6.21 -9.54 -25.79
N LYS A 369 -5.89 -9.89 -24.54
CA LYS A 369 -4.74 -10.75 -24.22
C LYS A 369 -5.20 -12.10 -23.69
N TRP A 370 -4.59 -13.15 -24.22
CA TRP A 370 -4.87 -14.54 -23.87
C TRP A 370 -3.92 -14.98 -22.77
N VAL A 371 -4.45 -15.46 -21.65
CA VAL A 371 -3.64 -15.96 -20.54
C VAL A 371 -3.74 -17.47 -20.54
N LYS A 372 -2.58 -18.15 -20.64
CA LYS A 372 -2.50 -19.59 -20.46
C LYS A 372 -2.98 -19.88 -19.03
N ARG A 373 -3.91 -20.82 -18.85
CA ARG A 373 -4.28 -21.30 -17.52
C ARG A 373 -3.03 -21.96 -16.93
N THR A 374 -2.20 -21.22 -16.21
CA THR A 374 -1.42 -21.83 -15.13
C THR A 374 -2.48 -22.29 -14.13
N LEU A 375 -2.49 -23.58 -13.83
CA LEU A 375 -3.08 -24.06 -12.59
C LEU A 375 -2.43 -23.20 -11.51
N ILE A 376 -3.19 -22.22 -11.01
CA ILE A 376 -2.81 -21.51 -9.80
C ILE A 376 -2.73 -22.64 -8.76
N PRO A 377 -1.57 -22.88 -8.12
CA PRO A 377 -1.57 -23.74 -6.95
C PRO A 377 -2.66 -23.16 -6.05
N ILE A 378 -3.66 -23.97 -5.72
CA ILE A 378 -4.44 -23.70 -4.51
C ILE A 378 -3.37 -23.43 -3.48
N ALA A 379 -3.31 -22.21 -2.94
CA ALA A 379 -2.42 -21.91 -1.84
C ALA A 379 -2.82 -22.90 -0.75
N THR A 380 -2.09 -24.01 -0.68
CA THR A 380 -2.07 -24.85 0.49
C THR A 380 -1.57 -23.91 1.56
N SER A 381 -2.44 -23.70 2.53
CA SER A 381 -2.12 -23.13 3.81
C SER A 381 -0.94 -23.88 4.40
N ASP A 382 0.27 -23.41 4.17
CA ASP A 382 1.35 -23.59 5.12
C ASP A 382 1.22 -22.46 6.15
N ILE A 383 0.12 -22.56 6.91
CA ILE A 383 0.08 -22.12 8.29
C ILE A 383 0.46 -23.37 9.06
N LEU A 384 1.73 -23.46 9.47
CA LEU A 384 2.22 -24.24 10.61
C LEU A 384 3.75 -24.05 10.73
N ALA A 385 4.14 -23.03 11.48
CA ALA A 385 5.18 -23.04 12.53
C ALA A 385 5.36 -21.60 13.02
#